data_AF-A0A8J1VPE2-F1
#
_entry.id   AF-A0A8J1VPE2-F1
#
_cell.length_a   1.000
_cell.length_b   1.000
_cell.length_c   1.000
_cell.angle_alpha   90.00
_cell.angle_beta   90.00
_cell.angle_gamma   90.00
#
_symmetry.space_group_name_H-M   'P 1'
#
loop_
_entity.id
_entity.type
_entity.pdbx_description
1 polymer ?
#
loop_
_entity_poly.entity_id
_entity_poly.type
_entity_poly.pdbx_seq_one_letter_code
_entity_poly.pdbx_strand_id
1 'polypeptide(L)'
;MLYLSTFHDVRLLLQTVLISSLLILGHLLFTAVVSSPPSLMNADMDFPGALRSFGALIFLTLLWVTTTLLEAVEVDCWYSRLEPESEGKVLFGMIFVENALNGFLLGSWIASSQKAFLVLEIYHYSVAPELLLIAITYWLTVVTLALLQTQIIFCVLYQARSEGAGIMATKDFWASRSGQGLGRITLHEDEEDMEKLLV
;
A
#
# COMPACT_ATOMS: atom_id res chain seq x y z
N MET A 1 7.68 20.69 -9.10
CA MET A 1 6.24 20.42 -9.26
C MET A 1 5.91 19.14 -10.03
N LEU A 2 6.57 18.79 -11.16
CA LEU A 2 6.23 17.58 -11.93
C LEU A 2 6.41 16.23 -11.22
N TYR A 3 7.36 16.12 -10.27
CA TYR A 3 7.71 14.85 -9.63
C TYR A 3 6.69 14.37 -8.60
N LEU A 4 5.95 15.26 -7.94
CA LEU A 4 5.03 14.87 -6.85
C LEU A 4 3.74 14.21 -7.38
N SER A 5 3.22 14.72 -8.50
CA SER A 5 2.08 14.12 -9.22
C SER A 5 2.40 12.68 -9.63
N THR A 6 3.63 12.43 -10.10
CA THR A 6 4.05 11.10 -10.56
C THR A 6 4.12 10.08 -9.41
N PHE A 7 4.45 10.51 -8.19
CA PHE A 7 4.46 9.59 -7.03
C PHE A 7 3.05 9.14 -6.63
N HIS A 8 2.07 10.05 -6.66
CA HIS A 8 0.69 9.71 -6.34
C HIS A 8 0.11 8.71 -7.37
N ASP A 9 0.30 8.99 -8.66
CA ASP A 9 -0.18 8.15 -9.75
C ASP A 9 0.43 6.74 -9.70
N VAL A 10 1.74 6.64 -9.43
CA VAL A 10 2.43 5.35 -9.27
C VAL A 10 1.90 4.59 -8.06
N ARG A 11 1.64 5.27 -6.93
CA ARG A 11 1.11 4.61 -5.72
C ARG A 11 -0.28 4.03 -5.98
N LEU A 12 -1.17 4.81 -6.60
CA LEU A 12 -2.51 4.35 -6.97
C LEU A 12 -2.46 3.19 -7.96
N LEU A 13 -1.55 3.25 -8.95
CA LEU A 13 -1.34 2.15 -9.88
C LEU A 13 -0.91 0.88 -9.16
N LEU A 14 0.09 0.96 -8.26
CA LEU A 14 0.55 -0.17 -7.47
C LEU A 14 -0.56 -0.74 -6.57
N GLN A 15 -1.34 0.11 -5.89
CA GLN A 15 -2.48 -0.34 -5.08
C GLN A 15 -3.55 -1.03 -5.94
N THR A 16 -3.82 -0.52 -7.15
CA THR A 16 -4.78 -1.13 -8.09
C THR A 16 -4.30 -2.49 -8.58
N VAL A 17 -3.01 -2.61 -8.92
CA VAL A 17 -2.38 -3.88 -9.29
C VAL A 17 -2.45 -4.87 -8.12
N LEU A 18 -2.19 -4.41 -6.89
CA LEU A 18 -2.26 -5.23 -5.68
C LEU A 18 -3.68 -5.76 -5.43
N ILE A 19 -4.70 -4.90 -5.51
CA ILE A 19 -6.10 -5.33 -5.37
C ILE A 19 -6.44 -6.36 -6.44
N SER A 20 -6.07 -6.09 -7.69
CA SER A 20 -6.35 -6.98 -8.82
C SER A 20 -5.67 -8.35 -8.65
N SER A 21 -4.39 -8.37 -8.25
CA SER A 21 -3.65 -9.62 -8.03
C SER A 21 -4.24 -10.43 -6.88
N LEU A 22 -4.64 -9.79 -5.78
CA LEU A 22 -5.27 -10.42 -4.63
C LEU A 22 -6.65 -11.00 -4.97
N LEU A 23 -7.46 -10.29 -5.75
CA LEU A 23 -8.78 -10.76 -6.16
C LEU A 23 -8.68 -11.95 -7.11
N ILE A 24 -7.76 -11.90 -8.09
CA ILE A 24 -7.53 -13.03 -9.00
C ILE A 24 -7.00 -14.23 -8.21
N LEU A 25 -6.01 -14.03 -7.33
CA LEU A 25 -5.46 -15.10 -6.50
C LEU A 25 -6.53 -15.71 -5.59
N GLY A 26 -7.36 -14.89 -4.94
CA GLY A 26 -8.46 -15.36 -4.10
C GLY A 26 -9.51 -16.14 -4.88
N HIS A 27 -9.86 -15.67 -6.09
CA HIS A 27 -10.76 -16.38 -6.98
C HIS A 27 -10.20 -17.74 -7.39
N LEU A 28 -8.94 -17.79 -7.81
CA LEU A 28 -8.28 -19.04 -8.18
C LEU A 28 -8.21 -20.02 -7.01
N LEU A 29 -7.83 -19.56 -5.81
CA LEU A 29 -7.82 -20.43 -4.63
C LEU A 29 -9.23 -20.97 -4.31
N PHE A 30 -10.27 -20.17 -4.51
CA PHE A 30 -11.65 -20.59 -4.30
C PHE A 30 -12.13 -21.62 -5.34
N THR A 31 -11.91 -21.35 -6.64
CA THR A 31 -12.28 -22.30 -7.71
C THR A 31 -11.53 -23.61 -7.55
N ALA A 32 -10.27 -23.51 -7.14
CA ALA A 32 -9.42 -24.63 -6.89
C ALA A 32 -9.96 -25.47 -5.72
N VAL A 33 -10.42 -24.85 -4.62
CA VAL A 33 -11.07 -25.55 -3.49
C VAL A 33 -12.34 -26.27 -3.92
N VAL A 34 -13.20 -25.62 -4.71
CA VAL A 34 -14.47 -26.18 -5.16
C VAL A 34 -14.28 -27.34 -6.14
N SER A 35 -13.23 -27.27 -6.95
CA SER A 35 -12.98 -28.24 -8.03
C SER A 35 -12.13 -29.43 -7.59
N SER A 36 -11.46 -29.36 -6.44
CA SER A 36 -10.63 -30.45 -5.92
C SER A 36 -11.47 -31.65 -5.43
N PRO A 37 -11.09 -32.90 -5.78
CA PRO A 37 -11.71 -34.08 -5.21
C PRO A 37 -11.57 -34.10 -3.67
N PRO A 38 -12.62 -34.44 -2.91
CA PRO A 38 -12.57 -34.46 -1.44
C PRO A 38 -11.58 -35.49 -0.88
N SER A 39 -11.13 -36.45 -1.69
CA SER A 39 -10.07 -37.40 -1.33
C SER A 39 -8.68 -36.76 -1.26
N LEU A 40 -8.39 -35.76 -2.09
CA LEU A 40 -7.12 -35.01 -2.08
C LEU A 40 -7.08 -33.98 -0.94
N MET A 41 -8.22 -33.33 -0.66
CA MET A 41 -8.34 -32.37 0.45
C MET A 41 -8.13 -32.99 1.84
N ASN A 42 -8.45 -34.28 2.00
CA ASN A 42 -8.32 -34.99 3.27
C ASN A 42 -7.02 -35.82 3.38
N ALA A 43 -6.25 -35.93 2.28
CA ALA A 43 -5.00 -36.69 2.25
C ALA A 43 -3.83 -35.93 2.86
N ASP A 44 -3.86 -34.60 2.82
CA ASP A 44 -2.80 -33.75 3.35
C ASP A 44 -3.35 -32.79 4.42
N MET A 45 -2.97 -33.02 5.69
CA MET A 45 -3.50 -32.27 6.83
C MET A 45 -3.11 -30.78 6.81
N ASP A 46 -2.07 -30.42 6.05
CA ASP A 46 -1.54 -29.05 6.01
C ASP A 46 -2.27 -28.16 4.97
N PHE A 47 -2.99 -28.75 4.02
CA PHE A 47 -3.66 -28.02 2.93
C PHE A 47 -4.80 -27.08 3.41
N PRO A 48 -5.73 -27.52 4.29
CA PRO A 48 -6.75 -26.63 4.84
C PRO A 48 -6.16 -25.48 5.66
N GLY A 49 -5.04 -25.74 6.36
CA GLY A 49 -4.30 -24.73 7.14
C GLY A 49 -3.62 -23.69 6.25
N ALA A 50 -3.04 -24.11 5.12
CA ALA A 50 -2.47 -23.23 4.12
C ALA A 50 -3.53 -22.32 3.50
N LEU A 51 -4.67 -22.88 3.07
CA LEU A 51 -5.79 -22.11 2.50
C LEU A 51 -6.34 -21.07 3.49
N ARG A 52 -6.53 -21.44 4.76
CA ARG A 52 -6.97 -20.51 5.80
C ARG A 52 -5.96 -19.39 6.03
N SER A 53 -4.66 -19.71 5.99
CA SER A 53 -3.59 -18.71 6.10
C SER A 53 -3.62 -17.73 4.92
N PHE A 54 -3.78 -18.23 3.68
CA PHE A 54 -3.90 -17.38 2.50
C PHE A 54 -5.16 -16.52 2.51
N GLY A 55 -6.31 -17.08 2.89
CA GLY A 55 -7.54 -16.31 3.02
C GLY A 55 -7.41 -15.16 4.03
N ALA A 56 -6.77 -15.42 5.17
CA ALA A 56 -6.48 -14.39 6.17
C ALA A 56 -5.51 -13.33 5.63
N LEU A 57 -4.46 -13.72 4.92
CA LEU A 57 -3.50 -12.79 4.31
C LEU A 57 -4.14 -11.92 3.23
N ILE A 58 -4.93 -12.50 2.34
CA ILE A 58 -5.67 -11.77 1.31
C ILE A 58 -6.62 -10.76 1.96
N PHE A 59 -7.39 -11.20 2.96
CA PHE A 59 -8.31 -10.33 3.69
C PHE A 59 -7.59 -9.18 4.39
N LEU A 60 -6.54 -9.45 5.16
CA LEU A 60 -5.77 -8.44 5.87
C LEU A 60 -5.10 -7.45 4.91
N THR A 61 -4.58 -7.93 3.78
CA THR A 61 -3.95 -7.08 2.77
C THR A 61 -4.99 -6.18 2.08
N LEU A 62 -6.14 -6.73 1.71
CA LEU A 62 -7.24 -5.94 1.14
C LEU A 62 -7.79 -4.91 2.13
N LEU A 63 -7.91 -5.29 3.41
CA LEU A 63 -8.35 -4.38 4.46
C LEU A 63 -7.38 -3.20 4.58
N TRP A 64 -6.07 -3.48 4.64
CA TRP A 64 -5.04 -2.45 4.70
C TRP A 64 -5.02 -1.55 3.45
N VAL A 65 -5.12 -2.11 2.25
CA VAL A 65 -5.19 -1.27 1.03
C VAL A 65 -6.45 -0.41 1.01
N THR A 66 -7.58 -0.95 1.46
CA THR A 66 -8.85 -0.20 1.48
C THR A 66 -8.79 0.94 2.51
N THR A 67 -8.24 0.70 3.71
CA THR A 67 -8.09 1.75 4.72
C THR A 67 -7.12 2.84 4.25
N THR A 68 -5.99 2.47 3.63
CA THR A 68 -5.04 3.46 3.10
C THR A 68 -5.61 4.28 1.94
N LEU A 69 -6.47 3.69 1.10
CA LEU A 69 -7.21 4.42 0.07
C LEU A 69 -8.27 5.36 0.67
N LEU A 70 -9.01 4.91 1.69
CA LEU A 70 -10.01 5.74 2.36
C LEU A 70 -9.36 6.92 3.08
N GLU A 71 -8.25 6.69 3.77
CA GLU A 71 -7.43 7.73 4.38
C GLU A 71 -6.93 8.73 3.35
N ALA A 72 -6.48 8.28 2.17
CA ALA A 72 -6.05 9.18 1.09
C ALA A 72 -7.19 10.11 0.63
N VAL A 73 -8.40 9.57 0.47
CA VAL A 73 -9.59 10.37 0.09
C VAL A 73 -10.02 11.32 1.22
N GLU A 74 -9.93 10.87 2.47
CA GLU A 74 -10.29 11.68 3.63
C GLU A 74 -9.32 12.87 3.80
N VAL A 75 -8.01 12.62 3.70
CA VAL A 75 -6.97 13.66 3.76
C VAL A 75 -7.24 14.76 2.73
N ASP A 76 -7.62 14.42 1.50
CA ASP A 76 -7.99 15.39 0.46
C ASP A 76 -9.16 16.30 0.88
N CYS A 77 -10.12 15.76 1.62
CA CYS A 77 -11.31 16.49 2.05
C CYS A 77 -11.02 17.40 3.25
N TRP A 78 -10.24 16.91 4.22
CA TRP A 78 -9.92 17.65 5.46
C TRP A 78 -8.87 18.75 5.27
N TYR A 79 -7.91 18.59 4.36
CA TYR A 79 -6.90 19.62 4.07
C TYR A 79 -7.51 20.95 3.57
N SER A 80 -8.73 20.90 3.04
CA SER A 80 -9.46 22.12 2.64
C SER A 80 -10.04 22.91 3.82
N ARG A 81 -10.03 22.38 5.05
CA ARG A 81 -10.83 22.91 6.18
C ARG A 81 -10.10 23.20 7.50
N LEU A 82 -8.82 22.86 7.72
CA LEU A 82 -8.22 22.93 9.08
C LEU A 82 -6.84 23.59 9.26
N GLU A 83 -6.63 24.04 10.50
CA GLU A 83 -5.52 24.86 11.00
C GLU A 83 -4.18 24.10 11.19
N PRO A 84 -3.03 24.80 11.20
CA PRO A 84 -1.75 24.21 10.75
C PRO A 84 -0.92 23.41 11.76
N GLU A 85 -1.05 23.62 13.08
CA GLU A 85 0.07 23.31 14.00
C GLU A 85 0.04 21.93 14.70
N SER A 86 -1.12 21.29 14.86
CA SER A 86 -1.20 19.99 15.59
C SER A 86 -1.00 18.74 14.72
N GLU A 87 -1.05 18.88 13.40
CA GLU A 87 -1.18 17.75 12.45
C GLU A 87 0.14 17.08 12.08
N GLY A 88 1.30 17.76 12.17
CA GLY A 88 2.59 17.20 11.73
C GLY A 88 2.99 15.91 12.46
N LYS A 89 2.67 15.83 13.77
CA LYS A 89 2.92 14.62 14.58
C LYS A 89 1.95 13.50 14.28
N VAL A 90 0.70 13.83 13.94
CA VAL A 90 -0.35 12.86 13.59
C VAL A 90 -0.04 12.23 12.24
N LEU A 91 0.34 13.02 11.24
CA LEU A 91 0.74 12.52 9.91
C LEU A 91 1.98 11.61 9.98
N PHE A 92 2.99 11.98 10.78
CA PHE A 92 4.14 11.12 11.05
C PHE A 92 3.71 9.75 11.60
N GLY A 93 2.82 9.75 12.60
CA GLY A 93 2.29 8.54 13.22
C GLY A 93 1.58 7.63 12.23
N MET A 94 0.69 8.20 11.40
CA MET A 94 -0.05 7.45 10.38
C MET A 94 0.90 6.80 9.36
N ILE A 95 1.95 7.52 8.95
CA ILE A 95 2.90 7.04 7.95
C ILE A 95 3.84 5.98 8.50
N PHE A 96 4.27 6.12 9.75
CA PHE A 96 5.02 5.08 10.43
C PHE A 96 4.19 3.80 10.55
N VAL A 97 2.92 3.93 10.95
CA VAL A 97 1.97 2.81 11.04
C VAL A 97 1.76 2.17 9.67
N GLU A 98 1.56 2.95 8.61
CA GLU A 98 1.42 2.44 7.25
C GLU A 98 2.66 1.63 6.82
N ASN A 99 3.86 2.19 7.03
CA ASN A 99 5.12 1.56 6.65
C ASN A 99 5.41 0.28 7.45
N ALA A 100 5.06 0.29 8.74
CA ALA A 100 5.19 -0.88 9.60
C ALA A 100 4.20 -1.98 9.21
N LEU A 101 2.94 -1.63 8.93
CA LEU A 101 1.91 -2.58 8.49
C LEU A 101 2.24 -3.16 7.11
N ASN A 102 2.66 -2.35 6.15
CA ASN A 102 3.07 -2.84 4.84
C ASN A 102 4.29 -3.78 4.95
N GLY A 103 5.29 -3.41 5.76
CA GLY A 103 6.44 -4.27 6.05
C GLY A 103 6.04 -5.60 6.69
N PHE A 104 5.11 -5.58 7.65
CA PHE A 104 4.55 -6.78 8.28
C PHE A 104 3.81 -7.67 7.29
N LEU A 105 2.97 -7.08 6.42
CA LEU A 105 2.26 -7.80 5.37
C LEU A 105 3.24 -8.43 4.38
N LEU A 106 4.22 -7.67 3.89
CA LEU A 106 5.26 -8.18 3.00
C LEU A 106 6.01 -9.36 3.62
N GLY A 107 6.45 -9.22 4.88
CA GLY A 107 7.10 -10.30 5.61
C GLY A 107 6.21 -11.54 5.75
N SER A 108 4.92 -11.34 6.01
CA SER A 108 3.95 -12.43 6.15
C SER A 108 3.68 -13.16 4.83
N TRP A 109 3.64 -12.44 3.72
CA TRP A 109 3.58 -13.03 2.37
C TRP A 109 4.84 -13.84 2.08
N ILE A 110 6.04 -13.28 2.28
CA ILE A 110 7.31 -13.99 2.06
C ILE A 110 7.41 -15.26 2.93
N ALA A 111 7.05 -15.17 4.21
CA ALA A 111 7.03 -16.32 5.13
C ALA A 111 6.03 -17.42 4.69
N SER A 112 4.99 -17.04 3.95
CA SER A 112 3.99 -17.97 3.42
C SER A 112 4.38 -18.60 2.07
N SER A 113 5.58 -18.31 1.55
CA SER A 113 6.07 -18.89 0.28
C SER A 113 6.11 -20.41 0.29
N GLN A 114 6.52 -21.03 1.40
CA GLN A 114 6.53 -22.49 1.54
C GLN A 114 5.12 -23.09 1.44
N LYS A 115 4.13 -22.43 2.04
CA LYS A 115 2.72 -22.83 1.94
C LYS A 115 2.18 -22.66 0.51
N ALA A 116 2.67 -21.65 -0.23
CA ALA A 116 2.30 -21.43 -1.63
C ALA A 116 2.78 -22.60 -2.51
N PHE A 117 4.01 -23.09 -2.29
CA PHE A 117 4.53 -24.26 -3.00
C PHE A 117 3.71 -25.52 -2.72
N LEU A 118 3.29 -25.74 -1.49
CA LEU A 118 2.47 -26.88 -1.09
C LEU A 118 1.10 -26.87 -1.81
N VAL A 119 0.48 -25.69 -1.91
CA VAL A 119 -0.74 -25.50 -2.70
C VAL A 119 -0.49 -25.80 -4.17
N LEU A 120 0.59 -25.28 -4.76
CA LEU A 120 0.94 -25.54 -6.16
C LEU A 120 1.23 -27.02 -6.44
N GLU A 121 1.85 -27.75 -5.51
CA GLU A 121 2.16 -29.17 -5.68
C GLU A 121 0.88 -30.03 -5.73
N ILE A 122 -0.07 -29.76 -4.83
CA ILE A 122 -1.37 -30.45 -4.80
C ILE A 122 -2.18 -30.16 -6.08
N TYR A 123 -2.09 -28.93 -6.60
CA TYR A 123 -2.81 -28.53 -7.82
C TYR A 123 -2.17 -28.99 -9.13
N HIS A 124 -0.89 -29.39 -9.12
CA HIS A 124 -0.18 -29.88 -10.31
C HIS A 124 -0.91 -31.06 -10.98
N TYR A 125 -1.68 -31.84 -10.22
CA TYR A 125 -2.43 -33.00 -10.71
C TYR A 125 -3.80 -32.68 -11.31
N SER A 126 -4.36 -31.46 -11.14
CA SER A 126 -5.78 -31.18 -11.47
C SER A 126 -6.00 -30.20 -12.63
N VAL A 127 -5.22 -29.11 -12.76
CA VAL A 127 -5.48 -28.05 -13.76
C VAL A 127 -4.18 -27.36 -14.21
N ALA A 128 -3.66 -27.70 -15.40
CA ALA A 128 -2.35 -27.23 -15.87
C ALA A 128 -2.20 -25.70 -16.09
N PRO A 129 -3.18 -24.95 -16.67
CA PRO A 129 -2.99 -23.51 -16.92
C PRO A 129 -3.23 -22.61 -15.70
N GLU A 130 -4.11 -23.00 -14.77
CA GLU A 130 -4.44 -22.20 -13.58
C GLU A 130 -3.28 -22.15 -12.58
N LEU A 131 -2.43 -23.18 -12.59
CA LEU A 131 -1.24 -23.28 -11.74
C LEU A 131 -0.25 -22.12 -11.95
N LEU A 132 0.00 -21.79 -13.23
CA LEU A 132 0.90 -20.70 -13.60
C LEU A 132 0.34 -19.36 -13.12
N LEU A 133 -0.98 -19.18 -13.22
CA LEU A 133 -1.63 -17.94 -12.84
C LEU A 133 -1.61 -17.72 -11.31
N ILE A 134 -1.75 -18.78 -10.51
CA ILE A 134 -1.57 -18.73 -9.05
C ILE A 134 -0.16 -18.26 -8.70
N ALA A 135 0.87 -18.87 -9.31
CA ALA A 135 2.26 -18.49 -9.05
C ALA A 135 2.54 -17.03 -9.47
N ILE A 136 2.06 -16.62 -10.65
CA ILE A 136 2.22 -15.25 -11.16
C ILE A 136 1.54 -14.24 -10.24
N THR A 137 0.28 -14.47 -9.86
CA THR A 137 -0.49 -13.53 -9.02
C THR A 137 0.04 -13.46 -7.59
N TYR A 138 0.56 -14.56 -7.06
CA TYR A 138 1.30 -14.57 -5.80
C TYR A 138 2.56 -13.69 -5.88
N TRP A 139 3.42 -13.91 -6.87
CA TRP A 139 4.65 -13.13 -7.02
C TRP A 139 4.36 -11.66 -7.33
N LEU A 140 3.34 -11.38 -8.14
CA LEU A 140 2.89 -10.01 -8.42
C LEU A 140 2.43 -9.32 -7.13
N THR A 141 1.76 -10.02 -6.22
CA THR A 141 1.38 -9.49 -4.90
C THR A 141 2.62 -9.14 -4.06
N VAL A 142 3.58 -10.05 -3.95
CA VAL A 142 4.83 -9.83 -3.20
C VAL A 142 5.65 -8.67 -3.77
N VAL A 143 5.83 -8.64 -5.09
CA VAL A 143 6.59 -7.59 -5.78
C VAL A 143 5.89 -6.25 -5.61
N THR A 144 4.57 -6.18 -5.78
CA THR A 144 3.83 -4.93 -5.62
C THR A 144 3.91 -4.38 -4.20
N LEU A 145 3.81 -5.24 -3.17
CA LEU A 145 4.03 -4.84 -1.78
C LEU A 145 5.46 -4.31 -1.53
N ALA A 146 6.47 -4.97 -2.10
CA ALA A 146 7.86 -4.53 -2.01
C ALA A 146 8.10 -3.18 -2.72
N LEU A 147 7.45 -2.97 -3.88
CA LEU A 147 7.52 -1.70 -4.60
C LEU A 147 6.82 -0.58 -3.82
N LEU A 148 5.65 -0.82 -3.23
CA LEU A 148 4.97 0.12 -2.34
C LEU A 148 5.87 0.50 -1.15
N GLN A 149 6.50 -0.50 -0.52
CA GLN A 149 7.42 -0.26 0.60
C GLN A 149 8.63 0.58 0.18
N THR A 150 9.22 0.23 -0.97
CA THR A 150 10.40 0.92 -1.50
C THR A 150 10.05 2.35 -1.89
N GLN A 151 8.90 2.58 -2.52
CA GLN A 151 8.41 3.90 -2.89
C GLN A 151 8.24 4.78 -1.65
N ILE A 152 7.60 4.25 -0.61
CA ILE A 152 7.40 4.92 0.68
C ILE A 152 8.73 5.35 1.30
N ILE A 153 9.70 4.44 1.37
CA ILE A 153 11.03 4.71 1.94
C ILE A 153 11.77 5.73 1.07
N PHE A 154 11.73 5.57 -0.26
CA PHE A 154 12.39 6.47 -1.19
C PHE A 154 11.86 7.89 -1.08
N CYS A 155 10.54 8.09 -0.99
CA CYS A 155 9.95 9.41 -0.77
C CYS A 155 10.47 10.07 0.52
N VAL A 156 10.50 9.32 1.63
CA VAL A 156 11.00 9.82 2.92
C VAL A 156 12.48 10.19 2.84
N LEU A 157 13.31 9.32 2.26
CA LEU A 157 14.75 9.54 2.14
C LEU A 157 15.07 10.70 1.20
N TYR A 158 14.39 10.78 0.07
CA TYR A 158 14.58 11.84 -0.92
C TYR A 158 14.29 13.20 -0.29
N GLN A 159 13.14 13.33 0.37
CA GLN A 159 12.74 14.60 0.93
C GLN A 159 13.57 14.98 2.16
N ALA A 160 14.00 14.01 2.96
CA ALA A 160 14.92 14.26 4.07
C ALA A 160 16.31 14.72 3.60
N ARG A 161 16.74 14.28 2.42
CA ARG A 161 18.00 14.72 1.81
C ARG A 161 17.90 16.13 1.25
N SER A 162 16.78 16.51 0.64
CA SER A 162 16.61 17.84 0.04
C SER A 162 16.41 18.94 1.08
N GLU A 163 15.74 18.64 2.18
CA GLU A 163 15.28 19.63 3.16
C GLU A 163 15.94 19.47 4.55
N GLY A 164 16.64 18.35 4.79
CA GLY A 164 17.32 18.04 6.06
C GLY A 164 16.46 17.22 7.02
N ALA A 165 17.11 16.47 7.92
CA ALA A 165 16.43 15.53 8.83
C ALA A 165 15.47 16.21 9.82
N GLY A 166 15.68 17.49 10.15
CA GLY A 166 14.81 18.26 11.04
C GLY A 166 13.40 18.50 10.47
N ILE A 167 13.26 18.46 9.15
CA ILE A 167 11.98 18.65 8.46
C ILE A 167 11.11 17.37 8.50
N MET A 168 11.67 16.21 8.87
CA MET A 168 10.82 15.03 9.18
C MET A 168 9.87 15.27 10.36
N ALA A 169 10.09 16.31 11.17
CA ALA A 169 9.18 16.71 12.24
C ALA A 169 8.13 17.74 11.80
N THR A 170 8.19 18.26 10.57
CA THR A 170 7.30 19.31 10.08
C THR A 170 6.13 18.74 9.27
N LYS A 171 4.99 19.44 9.30
CA LYS A 171 3.75 19.04 8.62
C LYS A 171 3.92 19.01 7.09
N ASP A 172 4.61 20.00 6.54
CA ASP A 172 4.72 20.19 5.09
C ASP A 172 5.47 19.04 4.40
N PHE A 173 6.42 18.43 5.10
CA PHE A 173 7.12 17.21 4.67
C PHE A 173 6.17 16.04 4.45
N TRP A 174 5.29 15.78 5.42
CA TRP A 174 4.39 14.64 5.36
C TRP A 174 3.18 14.92 4.46
N ALA A 175 2.73 16.18 4.38
CA ALA A 175 1.72 16.64 3.42
C ALA A 175 2.19 16.43 1.98
N SER A 176 3.45 16.76 1.70
CA SER A 176 4.11 16.56 0.40
C SER A 176 4.05 15.11 -0.07
N ARG A 177 4.19 14.15 0.84
CA ARG A 177 4.19 12.72 0.51
C ARG A 177 2.83 12.17 0.03
N SER A 178 1.71 12.79 0.40
CA SER A 178 0.39 12.38 -0.11
C SER A 178 0.21 12.66 -1.61
N GLY A 179 1.15 13.37 -2.25
CA GLY A 179 1.02 13.89 -3.61
C GLY A 179 0.57 15.35 -3.64
N GLN A 180 0.26 15.93 -2.48
CA GLN A 180 -0.32 17.27 -2.34
C GLN A 180 0.64 18.32 -1.80
N GLY A 181 1.95 18.10 -1.91
CA GLY A 181 2.95 19.14 -1.72
C GLY A 181 2.81 20.20 -2.79
N LEU A 182 1.79 21.05 -2.63
CA LEU A 182 1.72 22.34 -3.26
C LEU A 182 3.06 23.02 -2.97
N GLY A 183 3.69 23.49 -4.05
CA GLY A 183 4.27 24.81 -3.98
C GLY A 183 3.17 25.73 -3.50
N ARG A 184 3.09 25.90 -2.18
CA ARG A 184 2.43 27.02 -1.57
C ARG A 184 3.33 28.17 -2.00
N ILE A 185 2.98 28.80 -3.12
CA ILE A 185 3.28 30.22 -3.26
C ILE A 185 2.52 30.82 -2.09
N THR A 186 3.17 30.89 -0.94
CA THR A 186 2.86 31.92 0.04
C THR A 186 3.04 33.20 -0.76
N LEU A 187 1.94 33.70 -1.32
CA LEU A 187 1.81 35.14 -1.41
C LEU A 187 2.00 35.57 0.03
N HIS A 188 3.21 36.05 0.32
CA HIS A 188 3.34 37.05 1.36
C HIS A 188 2.31 38.09 0.95
N GLU A 189 1.14 38.05 1.57
CA GLU A 189 0.37 39.27 1.73
C GLU A 189 1.30 40.15 2.57
N ASP A 190 2.14 40.91 1.85
CA ASP A 190 2.78 42.09 2.38
C ASP A 190 1.63 43.03 2.74
N GLU A 191 1.01 42.81 3.91
CA GLU A 191 0.08 43.74 4.53
C GLU A 191 0.73 45.14 4.70
N GLU A 192 2.06 45.24 4.59
CA GLU A 192 2.79 46.52 4.61
C GLU A 192 2.68 47.37 3.33
N ASP A 193 2.24 46.83 2.19
CA ASP A 193 2.15 47.61 0.94
C ASP A 193 0.73 48.12 0.61
N MET A 194 -0.32 47.59 1.27
CA MET A 194 -1.66 48.19 1.17
C MET A 194 -1.81 49.47 2.01
N GLU A 195 -1.00 49.64 3.07
CA GLU A 195 -1.08 50.84 3.92
C GLU A 195 -0.39 52.07 3.28
N LYS A 196 0.53 51.85 2.33
CA LYS A 196 1.19 52.94 1.56
C LYS A 196 0.38 53.45 0.37
N LEU A 197 -0.70 52.78 -0.01
CA LEU A 197 -1.59 53.22 -1.09
C LEU A 197 -2.81 54.01 -0.58
N LEU A 198 -2.94 54.18 0.73
CA LEU A 198 -4.02 54.94 1.39
C LEU A 198 -3.55 56.22 2.10
N VAL A 199 -2.32 56.70 1.83
CA VAL A 199 -1.80 58.00 2.28
C VAL A 199 -1.56 58.93 1.10
#